data_AF-A0A1B6LC80-F1
#
_entry.id   AF-A0A1B6LC80-F1
#
_cell.length_a   1.000
_cell.length_b   1.000
_cell.length_c   1.000
_cell.angle_alpha   90.00
_cell.angle_beta   90.00
_cell.angle_gamma   90.00
#
_symmetry.space_group_name_H-M   'P 1'
#
loop_
_entity.id
_entity.type
_entity.pdbx_description
1 polymer ?
#
loop_
_entity_poly.entity_id
_entity_poly.type
_entity_poly.pdbx_seq_one_letter_code
_entity_poly.pdbx_strand_id
1 'polypeptide(L)'
;MIPPGLHFIYYSGTNRHGDAAPRAGFMHVFKRSEILVRKWDSEKEEISDKELPEEMVAQIQSDIRNLDPSLGVYPYDVYDRWLKLTNHISQELMARLVPLSGQIRSALEYTASPSTPASERKRRSR
;
A
#
# COMPACT_ATOMS: atom_id res chain seq x y z
N MET A 1 -8.01 -13.83 -11.96
CA MET A 1 -6.53 -13.96 -11.86
C MET A 1 -5.85 -12.66 -12.27
N ILE A 2 -4.75 -12.30 -11.62
CA ILE A 2 -3.97 -11.08 -11.90
C ILE A 2 -2.93 -11.40 -13.00
N PRO A 3 -2.80 -10.59 -14.06
CA PRO A 3 -1.78 -10.80 -15.08
C PRO A 3 -0.36 -10.67 -14.54
N PRO A 4 0.64 -11.36 -15.12
CA PRO A 4 2.03 -11.11 -14.78
C PRO A 4 2.45 -9.66 -15.10
N GLY A 5 3.38 -9.13 -14.31
CA GLY A 5 3.94 -7.79 -14.49
C GLY A 5 3.71 -6.85 -13.31
N LEU A 6 4.06 -5.58 -13.50
CA LEU A 6 3.97 -4.54 -12.48
C LEU A 6 2.52 -4.21 -12.16
N HIS A 7 2.19 -4.15 -10.88
CA HIS A 7 0.88 -3.75 -10.36
C HIS A 7 1.05 -2.82 -9.16
N PHE A 8 0.12 -1.88 -9.01
CA PHE A 8 0.03 -1.03 -7.82
C PHE A 8 -1.24 -1.35 -7.06
N ILE A 9 -1.09 -1.87 -5.85
CA ILE A 9 -2.20 -2.20 -4.95
C ILE A 9 -2.31 -1.06 -3.96
N TYR A 10 -3.48 -0.44 -3.88
CA TYR A 10 -3.72 0.69 -2.97
C TYR A 10 -5.03 0.53 -2.23
N TYR A 11 -5.09 1.19 -1.09
CA TYR A 11 -6.25 1.26 -0.22
C TYR A 11 -6.37 2.68 0.35
N SER A 12 -7.55 2.97 0.89
CA SER A 12 -7.85 4.19 1.62
C SER A 12 -8.78 3.80 2.76
N GLY A 13 -8.31 3.94 3.99
CA GLY A 13 -9.14 3.68 5.17
C GLY A 13 -10.29 4.69 5.22
N THR A 14 -11.48 4.25 5.60
CA THR A 14 -12.65 5.13 5.76
C THR A 14 -13.14 5.09 7.18
N ASN A 15 -13.47 6.24 7.76
CA ASN A 15 -14.09 6.30 9.08
C ASN A 15 -15.62 6.11 9.00
N ARG A 16 -16.27 5.98 10.15
CA ARG A 16 -17.74 5.88 10.27
C ARG A 16 -18.51 7.11 9.77
N HIS A 17 -17.82 8.23 9.57
CA HIS A 17 -18.38 9.49 9.09
C HIS A 17 -18.25 9.65 7.56
N GLY A 18 -17.62 8.67 6.88
CA GLY A 18 -17.41 8.68 5.44
C GLY A 18 -16.15 9.42 4.99
N ASP A 19 -15.33 9.90 5.92
CA ASP A 19 -14.05 10.54 5.56
C ASP A 19 -13.02 9.46 5.19
N ALA A 20 -12.33 9.69 4.08
CA ALA A 20 -11.30 8.80 3.56
C ALA A 20 -9.90 9.31 3.96
N ALA A 21 -9.10 8.43 4.56
CA ALA A 21 -7.69 8.66 4.81
C ALA A 21 -6.92 8.77 3.49
N PRO A 22 -5.77 9.46 3.48
CA PRO A 22 -4.90 9.50 2.30
C PRO A 22 -4.63 8.09 1.76
N ARG A 23 -4.63 7.95 0.42
CA ARG A 23 -4.35 6.67 -0.21
C ARG A 23 -2.94 6.22 0.14
N ALA A 24 -2.82 4.97 0.51
CA ALA A 24 -1.57 4.25 0.72
C ALA A 24 -1.58 2.97 -0.13
N GLY A 25 -0.41 2.47 -0.47
CA GLY A 25 -0.30 1.25 -1.28
C GLY A 25 1.14 0.83 -1.50
N PHE A 26 1.33 -0.24 -2.27
CA PHE A 26 2.65 -0.76 -2.61
C PHE A 26 2.68 -1.25 -4.06
N MET A 27 3.87 -1.25 -4.64
CA MET A 27 4.11 -1.82 -5.97
C MET A 27 4.58 -3.27 -5.84
N HIS A 28 4.11 -4.13 -6.74
CA HIS A 28 4.54 -5.52 -6.82
C HIS A 28 4.68 -5.97 -8.28
N VAL A 29 5.67 -6.81 -8.57
CA VAL A 29 5.81 -7.45 -9.88
C VAL A 29 5.35 -8.89 -9.75
N PHE A 30 4.15 -9.18 -10.24
CA PHE A 30 3.62 -10.53 -10.22
C PHE A 30 4.30 -11.41 -11.26
N LYS A 31 4.76 -12.58 -10.82
CA LYS A 31 5.16 -13.70 -11.66
C LYS A 31 3.91 -14.49 -12.07
N ARG A 32 4.09 -15.35 -13.08
CA ARG A 32 3.01 -16.24 -13.53
C ARG A 32 2.58 -17.17 -12.39
N SER A 33 1.28 -17.21 -12.13
CA SER A 33 0.66 -18.03 -11.08
C SER A 33 1.16 -17.73 -9.65
N GLU A 34 1.67 -16.51 -9.41
CA GLU A 34 2.05 -16.08 -8.07
C GLU A 34 0.83 -15.73 -7.22
N ILE A 35 0.86 -16.14 -5.95
CA ILE A 35 -0.13 -15.76 -4.95
C ILE A 35 0.56 -14.90 -3.90
N LEU A 36 0.13 -13.64 -3.79
CA LEU A 36 0.57 -12.73 -2.74
C LEU A 36 -0.53 -12.64 -1.68
N VAL A 37 -0.19 -12.99 -0.44
CA VAL A 37 -1.08 -12.87 0.70
C VAL A 37 -0.58 -11.76 1.61
N ARG A 38 -1.45 -10.82 1.95
CA ARG A 38 -1.17 -9.72 2.88
C ARG A 38 -2.25 -9.68 3.95
N LYS A 39 -1.88 -9.23 5.15
CA LYS A 39 -2.81 -9.08 6.29
C LYS A 39 -2.95 -7.61 6.66
N TRP A 40 -4.17 -7.21 7.00
CA TRP A 40 -4.45 -5.90 7.58
C TRP A 40 -3.94 -5.83 9.03
N ASP A 41 -3.19 -4.78 9.34
CA ASP A 41 -2.80 -4.39 10.69
C ASP A 41 -3.81 -3.35 11.20
N SER A 42 -4.66 -3.76 12.15
CA SER A 42 -5.70 -2.91 12.71
C SER A 42 -5.18 -1.81 13.61
N GLU A 43 -3.98 -1.95 14.18
CA GLU A 43 -3.40 -0.91 15.04
C GLU A 43 -2.84 0.24 14.22
N LYS A 44 -2.23 -0.09 13.08
CA LYS A 44 -1.65 0.91 12.15
C LYS A 44 -2.62 1.36 11.07
N GLU A 45 -3.76 0.70 10.94
CA GLU A 45 -4.70 0.88 9.82
C GLU A 45 -4.02 0.73 8.45
N GLU A 46 -3.16 -0.28 8.32
CA GLU A 46 -2.31 -0.47 7.16
C GLU A 46 -2.22 -1.93 6.73
N ILE A 47 -1.90 -2.15 5.45
CA ILE A 47 -1.54 -3.49 4.99
C ILE A 47 -0.12 -3.80 5.48
N SER A 48 0.03 -4.89 6.22
CA SER A 48 1.32 -5.29 6.77
C SER A 48 2.28 -5.76 5.67
N ASP A 49 3.48 -5.18 5.65
CA ASP A 49 4.55 -5.60 4.75
C ASP A 49 5.28 -6.87 5.22
N LYS A 50 4.95 -7.38 6.40
CA LYS A 50 5.53 -8.61 6.94
C LYS A 50 5.15 -9.81 6.08
N GLU A 51 6.15 -10.61 5.75
CA GLU A 51 5.93 -11.92 5.14
C GLU A 51 5.17 -12.82 6.12
N LEU A 52 4.15 -13.49 5.61
CA LEU A 52 3.39 -14.47 6.38
C LEU A 52 4.13 -15.80 6.43
N PRO A 53 3.93 -16.62 7.47
CA PRO A 53 4.52 -17.95 7.55
C PRO A 53 4.18 -18.78 6.29
N GLU A 54 5.17 -19.48 5.75
CA GLU A 54 5.01 -20.26 4.51
C GLU A 54 3.88 -21.29 4.59
N GLU A 55 3.69 -21.90 5.77
CA GLU A 55 2.59 -22.83 6.04
C GLU A 55 1.21 -22.20 5.82
N MET A 56 1.03 -20.94 6.23
CA MET A 56 -0.23 -20.22 6.05
C MET A 56 -0.49 -19.90 4.57
N VAL A 57 0.57 -19.51 3.85
CA VAL A 57 0.49 -19.24 2.41
C VAL A 57 0.15 -20.53 1.66
N ALA A 58 0.78 -21.65 2.00
CA ALA A 58 0.53 -22.96 1.40
C ALA A 58 -0.91 -23.44 1.66
N GLN A 59 -1.42 -23.23 2.88
CA GLN A 59 -2.81 -23.54 3.21
C GLN A 59 -3.79 -22.74 2.34
N ILE A 60 -3.60 -21.41 2.24
CA ILE A 60 -4.43 -20.54 1.40
C ILE A 60 -4.35 -20.94 -0.08
N GLN A 61 -3.16 -21.29 -0.56
CA GLN A 61 -2.96 -21.76 -1.92
C GLN A 61 -3.70 -23.08 -2.20
N SER A 62 -3.74 -23.99 -1.22
CA SER A 62 -4.49 -25.24 -1.34
C SER A 62 -6.00 -25.03 -1.37
N ASP A 63 -6.48 -24.01 -0.65
CA ASP A 63 -7.91 -23.70 -0.47
C ASP A 63 -8.43 -22.63 -1.46
N ILE A 64 -7.61 -22.21 -2.42
CA ILE A 64 -7.91 -21.09 -3.33
C ILE A 64 -9.23 -21.26 -4.10
N ARG A 65 -9.62 -22.51 -4.41
CA ARG A 65 -10.88 -22.81 -5.11
C ARG A 65 -12.11 -22.49 -4.28
N ASN A 66 -12.03 -22.68 -2.97
CA ASN A 66 -13.12 -22.36 -2.05
C ASN A 66 -13.15 -20.85 -1.74
N LEU A 67 -12.01 -20.17 -1.83
CA LEU A 67 -11.90 -18.73 -1.66
C LEU A 67 -12.33 -17.93 -2.90
N ASP A 68 -12.22 -18.51 -4.10
CA ASP A 68 -12.48 -17.86 -5.39
C ASP A 68 -13.81 -17.07 -5.44
N PRO A 69 -14.95 -17.56 -4.92
CA PRO A 69 -16.21 -16.80 -4.91
C PRO A 69 -16.17 -15.50 -4.08
N SER A 70 -15.25 -15.42 -3.11
CA SER A 70 -15.06 -14.25 -2.24
C SER A 70 -14.01 -13.27 -2.79
N LEU A 71 -13.36 -13.60 -3.91
CA LEU A 71 -12.32 -12.77 -4.51
C LEU A 71 -12.90 -11.86 -5.60
N GLY A 72 -12.35 -10.65 -5.69
CA GLY A 72 -12.67 -9.72 -6.77
C GLY A 72 -12.03 -10.17 -8.09
N VAL A 73 -12.78 -10.02 -9.19
CA VAL A 73 -12.25 -10.22 -10.53
C VAL A 73 -11.31 -9.07 -10.88
N TYR A 74 -10.15 -9.40 -11.46
CA TYR A 74 -9.22 -8.38 -11.94
C TYR A 74 -9.85 -7.62 -13.12
N PRO A 75 -9.82 -6.27 -13.13
CA PRO A 75 -10.44 -5.47 -14.18
C PRO A 75 -9.58 -5.46 -15.46
N TYR A 76 -9.86 -6.39 -16.37
CA TYR A 76 -9.12 -6.53 -17.63
C TYR A 76 -9.39 -5.40 -18.63
N ASP A 77 -10.49 -4.67 -18.46
CA ASP A 77 -10.87 -3.51 -19.27
C ASP A 77 -9.87 -2.36 -19.17
N VAL A 78 -9.24 -2.17 -18.01
CA VAL A 78 -8.23 -1.11 -17.79
C VAL A 78 -6.79 -1.59 -18.01
N TYR A 79 -6.58 -2.89 -18.23
CA TYR A 79 -5.24 -3.50 -18.26
C TYR A 79 -4.36 -2.97 -19.40
N ASP A 80 -4.90 -2.80 -20.61
CA ASP A 80 -4.14 -2.25 -21.75
C ASP A 80 -3.66 -0.81 -21.48
N ARG A 81 -4.50 0.00 -20.82
CA ARG A 81 -4.11 1.35 -20.38
C ARG A 81 -3.01 1.29 -19.34
N TRP A 82 -3.13 0.38 -18.37
CA TRP A 82 -2.12 0.19 -17.33
C TRP A 82 -0.76 -0.18 -17.93
N LEU A 83 -0.72 -1.15 -18.85
CA LEU A 83 0.51 -1.54 -19.55
C LEU A 83 1.19 -0.36 -20.25
N LYS A 84 0.41 0.49 -20.93
CA LYS A 84 0.93 1.70 -21.59
C LYS A 84 1.49 2.73 -20.60
N LEU A 85 0.96 2.80 -19.37
CA LEU A 85 1.46 3.69 -18.33
C LEU A 85 2.73 3.14 -17.64
N THR A 86 2.89 1.82 -17.60
CA THR A 86 3.98 1.16 -16.85
C THR A 86 5.10 0.59 -17.71
N ASN A 87 4.99 0.63 -19.05
CA ASN A 87 5.93 0.01 -19.99
C ASN A 87 7.40 0.45 -19.85
N HIS A 88 7.66 1.65 -19.32
CA HIS A 88 9.00 2.18 -19.10
C HIS A 88 9.54 1.98 -17.68
N ILE A 89 8.74 1.42 -16.77
CA ILE A 89 9.14 1.20 -15.37
C ILE A 89 9.85 -0.15 -15.27
N SER A 90 11.19 -0.11 -15.22
CA SER A 90 11.99 -1.31 -14.99
C SER A 90 11.98 -1.73 -13.51
N GLN A 91 12.32 -3.00 -13.23
CA GLN A 91 12.43 -3.49 -11.86
C GLN A 91 13.51 -2.74 -11.05
N GLU A 92 14.63 -2.39 -11.71
CA GLU A 92 15.70 -1.60 -11.09
C GLU A 92 15.22 -0.18 -10.74
N LEU A 93 14.50 0.48 -11.67
CA LEU A 93 13.95 1.81 -11.43
C LEU A 93 12.94 1.76 -10.27
N MET A 94 12.09 0.74 -10.24
CA MET A 94 11.15 0.56 -9.16
C MET A 94 11.86 0.36 -7.81
N ALA A 95 12.86 -0.52 -7.73
CA ALA A 95 13.61 -0.74 -6.50
C ALA A 95 14.31 0.53 -5.97
N ARG A 96 14.67 1.46 -6.87
CA ARG A 96 15.23 2.75 -6.51
C ARG A 96 14.18 3.79 -6.06
N LEU A 97 12.98 3.75 -6.63
CA LEU A 97 11.93 4.74 -6.38
C LEU A 97 11.00 4.35 -5.22
N VAL A 98 10.87 3.06 -4.94
CA VAL A 98 10.07 2.57 -3.81
C VAL A 98 10.75 2.99 -2.51
N PRO A 99 10.02 3.61 -1.57
CA PRO A 99 10.57 3.98 -0.28
C PRO A 99 11.08 2.77 0.49
N LEU A 100 12.04 2.97 1.40
CA LEU A 100 12.55 1.90 2.28
C LEU A 100 11.45 1.27 3.16
N SER A 101 10.35 1.98 3.40
CA SER A 101 9.18 1.45 4.10
C SER A 101 8.37 0.46 3.26
N GLY A 102 8.62 0.34 1.95
CA GLY A 102 7.83 -0.48 1.02
C GLY A 102 6.49 0.12 0.62
N GLN A 103 6.02 1.15 1.34
CA GLN A 103 4.73 1.78 1.13
C GLN A 103 4.84 3.16 0.47
N ILE A 104 3.94 3.41 -0.46
CA ILE A 104 3.76 4.67 -1.18
C ILE A 104 2.51 5.36 -0.65
N ARG A 105 2.65 6.60 -0.17
CA ARG A 105 1.54 7.43 0.36
C ARG A 105 1.29 8.62 -0.55
N SER A 106 0.01 8.95 -0.73
CA SER A 106 -0.42 10.09 -1.56
C SER A 106 -0.26 11.44 -0.88
N ALA A 107 -0.27 11.48 0.45
CA ALA A 107 -0.04 12.69 1.24
C ALA A 107 1.16 12.50 2.16
N LEU A 108 1.93 13.58 2.37
CA LEU A 108 2.98 13.59 3.38
C LEU A 108 2.34 13.52 4.77
N GLU A 109 2.93 12.70 5.63
CA GLU A 109 2.63 12.77 7.06
C GLU A 109 3.05 14.15 7.57
N TYR A 110 2.12 14.81 8.26
CA TYR A 110 2.39 16.10 8.88
C TYR A 110 3.39 15.89 10.02
N THR A 111 4.66 16.24 9.79
CA THR A 111 5.65 16.32 10.85
C THR A 111 5.46 17.65 11.56
N ALA A 112 4.99 17.60 12.81
CA ALA A 112 4.98 18.78 13.66
C ALA A 112 6.44 19.24 13.81
N SER A 113 6.75 20.43 13.30
CA SER A 113 8.05 21.06 13.57
C SER A 113 8.26 21.11 15.08
N PRO A 114 9.44 20.74 15.61
CA PRO A 114 9.71 20.86 17.04
C PRO A 114 9.41 22.29 17.45
N SER A 115 8.48 22.45 18.39
CA SER A 115 8.00 23.74 18.86
C SER A 115 9.19 24.62 19.20
N THR A 116 9.35 25.74 18.50
CA THR A 116 10.28 26.79 18.94
C THR A 116 9.88 27.17 20.36
N PRO A 117 10.77 27.11 21.36
CA PRO A 117 10.41 27.50 22.72
C PRO A 117 9.89 28.94 22.68
N ALA A 118 8.70 29.14 23.22
CA ALA A 118 8.02 30.43 23.22
C ALA A 118 8.95 31.49 23.78
N SER A 119 9.27 32.52 23.00
CA SER A 119 10.07 33.64 23.50
C SER A 119 9.32 34.27 24.67
N GLU A 120 9.94 34.26 25.85
CA GLU A 120 9.44 34.89 27.06
C GLU A 120 9.11 36.36 26.77
N ARG A 121 7.82 36.69 26.65
CA ARG A 121 7.36 38.08 26.55
C ARG A 121 7.63 38.75 27.89
N LYS A 122 8.81 39.36 28.02
CA LYS A 122 9.18 40.19 29.18
C LYS A 122 8.16 41.34 29.29
N ARG A 123 7.20 41.20 30.20
CA ARG A 123 6.28 42.27 30.59
C ARG A 123 7.14 43.44 31.10
N ARG A 124 7.19 44.53 30.34
CA ARG A 124 7.71 45.80 30.85
C ARG A 124 6.71 46.32 31.88
N SER A 125 7.07 46.26 33.15
CA SER A 125 6.38 47.01 34.21
C SER A 125 6.61 48.50 33.95
N ARG A 126 5.53 49.27 34.03
CA ARG A 126 5.56 50.74 34.05
C ARG A 126 6.16 51.24 35.36
#